data_AF-A0A658NZA3-F1
#
_entry.id   AF-A0A658NZA3-F1
#
_cell.length_a   1.000
_cell.length_b   1.000
_cell.length_c   1.000
_cell.angle_alpha   90.00
_cell.angle_beta   90.00
_cell.angle_gamma   90.00
#
_symmetry.space_group_name_H-M   'P 1'
#
loop_
_entity.id
_entity.type
_entity.pdbx_description
1 polymer ?
#
loop_
_entity_poly.entity_id
_entity_poly.type
_entity_poly.pdbx_seq_one_letter_code
_entity_poly.pdbx_strand_id
1 'polypeptide(L)'
;MAREYIDRFGDAHYTIEGLRWVAQQTIASFGYITLKSFQLGAPLPNNELTLPNQVLQDETDGEYYRWDGAFPKTVAVGSTPASTGGVGLGAWLSVGDSSLRGDLAKDDGYTLIPSVQTQQWREEGDIRGWGAVDGGFNDSAILAALNSDSPSVKLGGRGFVSKLLATINHKSNKVIHSGSLNFQFAGGTQQEKSGILMANISNSKVIDVDITGTLDGGIRGYGGSNIVIDGVSVHDIGVSALTGECGMGIWFGDYAHYENQTDGLLIQNCRINNIGGVGIMRGDGILVYNSKNFTLRNNNITTVNRMGISAGSDCLYFKINGNYIGDTLLAGIDIEPDAHYTASNFKIYNNTIIGFASRFVTATSGLGQLFGIDVHANTSYGKVYKNILAAGQYGKEAFHIGNHADEIEITDNDLIGGAVVIPLFIKTFDGSGSKHIKINRNRAKGTCKSFAQIAMSEDVYISENIFSGNSSADSYFLSVATTLGLNVDYNRSSNTTNFIKSGDAGDTSNMKVTNNNAYTLESGIEIVTSGLLSEVIMTGNSLLCPASSIGIYLEITADGAITNLNLRGNIIPIATNKIYVSPSATGWDTLTRNTRSQISVAYNGMQLFELSTNSNIQYLNNGWL
;
A
#
# COMPACT_ATOMS: atom_id res chain seq x y z
N MET A 1 53.84 -66.25 1.78
CA MET A 1 54.69 -66.49 0.60
C MET A 1 54.65 -65.26 -0.30
N ALA A 2 55.68 -65.00 -1.09
CA ALA A 2 55.73 -63.87 -2.01
C ALA A 2 54.64 -64.01 -3.10
N ARG A 3 53.88 -62.93 -3.36
CA ARG A 3 52.74 -62.93 -4.30
C ARG A 3 53.16 -62.80 -5.75
N GLU A 4 54.38 -62.35 -5.99
CA GLU A 4 54.95 -62.17 -7.32
C GLU A 4 56.38 -62.71 -7.33
N TYR A 5 56.84 -63.13 -8.51
CA TYR A 5 58.23 -63.45 -8.80
C TYR A 5 58.66 -62.69 -10.05
N ILE A 6 59.93 -62.32 -10.10
CA ILE A 6 60.53 -61.70 -11.28
C ILE A 6 61.10 -62.82 -12.15
N ASP A 7 60.72 -62.88 -13.41
CA ASP A 7 61.27 -63.85 -14.34
C ASP A 7 62.71 -63.48 -14.77
N ARG A 8 63.34 -64.35 -15.56
CA ARG A 8 64.71 -64.13 -16.05
C ARG A 8 64.87 -62.96 -17.03
N PHE A 9 63.76 -62.36 -17.47
CA PHE A 9 63.73 -61.18 -18.34
C PHE A 9 63.45 -59.89 -17.55
N GLY A 10 63.18 -59.99 -16.24
CA GLY A 10 62.93 -58.85 -15.36
C GLY A 10 61.45 -58.52 -15.17
N ASP A 11 60.54 -59.33 -15.73
CA ASP A 11 59.10 -59.07 -15.66
C ASP A 11 58.49 -59.69 -14.40
N ALA A 12 57.59 -58.95 -13.75
CA ALA A 12 56.86 -59.42 -12.58
C ALA A 12 55.66 -60.29 -13.00
N HIS A 13 55.61 -61.52 -12.48
CA HIS A 13 54.52 -62.46 -12.67
C HIS A 13 53.95 -62.90 -11.33
N TYR A 14 52.64 -63.10 -11.26
CA TYR A 14 52.02 -63.67 -10.06
C TYR A 14 52.55 -65.08 -9.81
N THR A 15 52.95 -65.35 -8.58
CA THR A 15 53.18 -66.72 -8.12
C THR A 15 51.84 -67.46 -8.06
N ILE A 16 51.87 -68.78 -7.90
CA ILE A 16 50.64 -69.54 -7.67
C ILE A 16 49.84 -69.00 -6.47
N GLU A 17 50.52 -68.50 -5.43
CA GLU A 17 49.89 -67.85 -4.27
C GLU A 17 49.35 -66.45 -4.60
N GLY A 18 50.00 -65.70 -5.48
CA GLY A 18 49.48 -64.43 -6.00
C GLY A 18 48.22 -64.60 -6.85
N LEU A 19 48.23 -65.55 -7.78
CA LEU A 19 47.07 -65.93 -8.59
C LEU A 19 45.91 -66.39 -7.73
N ARG A 20 46.19 -67.18 -6.68
CA ARG A 20 45.17 -67.65 -5.73
C ARG A 20 44.57 -66.50 -4.93
N TRP A 21 45.39 -65.52 -4.53
CA TRP A 21 44.91 -64.30 -3.87
C TRP A 21 44.02 -63.46 -4.80
N VAL A 22 44.45 -63.18 -6.04
CA VAL A 22 43.64 -62.44 -7.02
C VAL A 22 42.34 -63.18 -7.32
N ALA A 23 42.38 -64.49 -7.57
CA ALA A 23 41.18 -65.29 -7.82
C ALA A 23 40.20 -65.28 -6.65
N GLN A 24 40.68 -65.33 -5.40
CA GLN A 24 39.82 -65.22 -4.22
C GLN A 24 39.15 -63.84 -4.11
N GLN A 25 39.88 -62.75 -4.41
CA GLN A 25 39.30 -61.41 -4.44
C GLN A 25 38.27 -61.25 -5.57
N THR A 26 38.55 -61.79 -6.76
CA THR A 26 37.61 -61.74 -7.89
C THR A 26 36.36 -62.59 -7.66
N ILE A 27 36.49 -63.79 -7.07
CA ILE A 27 35.35 -64.64 -6.68
C ILE A 27 34.53 -63.99 -5.56
N ALA A 28 35.19 -63.34 -4.59
CA ALA A 28 34.52 -62.52 -3.58
C ALA A 28 33.65 -61.39 -4.19
N SER A 29 34.04 -60.90 -5.37
CA SER A 29 33.35 -59.83 -6.09
C SER A 29 32.17 -60.32 -6.95
N PHE A 30 32.07 -61.64 -7.21
CA PHE A 30 30.97 -62.24 -7.98
C PHE A 30 29.89 -62.79 -7.04
N GLY A 31 29.01 -61.89 -6.54
CA GLY A 31 27.76 -62.22 -5.86
C GLY A 31 27.88 -63.06 -4.57
N TYR A 32 26.94 -62.89 -3.63
CA TYR A 32 26.94 -63.71 -2.43
C TYR A 32 26.30 -65.08 -2.66
N ILE A 33 26.97 -66.14 -2.18
CA ILE A 33 26.39 -67.48 -2.03
C ILE A 33 25.69 -67.52 -0.67
N THR A 34 24.37 -67.40 -0.68
CA THR A 34 23.55 -67.42 0.54
C THR A 34 23.38 -68.85 1.04
N LEU A 35 23.74 -69.07 2.31
CA LEU A 35 23.66 -70.36 3.00
C LEU A 35 22.75 -70.24 4.23
N LYS A 36 22.03 -71.31 4.57
CA LYS A 36 21.31 -71.48 5.83
C LYS A 36 22.03 -72.47 6.72
N SER A 37 22.21 -72.30 8.02
CA SER A 37 22.10 -71.13 8.89
C SER A 37 23.09 -71.37 10.04
N PHE A 38 23.36 -70.40 10.92
CA PHE A 38 24.17 -70.67 12.12
C PHE A 38 23.55 -71.77 13.00
N GLN A 39 22.21 -71.86 13.02
CA GLN A 39 21.46 -72.85 13.79
C GLN A 39 21.60 -74.27 13.23
N LEU A 40 21.69 -74.42 11.91
CA LEU A 40 21.92 -75.70 11.26
C LEU A 40 23.41 -76.05 11.10
N GLY A 41 24.30 -75.11 11.42
CA GLY A 41 25.68 -75.14 10.96
C GLY A 41 25.78 -74.79 9.47
N ALA A 42 26.96 -74.41 8.99
CA ALA A 42 27.12 -74.13 7.57
C ALA A 42 26.75 -75.39 6.74
N PRO A 43 25.87 -75.31 5.73
CA PRO A 43 25.35 -76.47 5.00
C PRO A 43 26.34 -76.90 3.91
N LEU A 44 27.59 -77.06 4.31
CA LEU A 44 28.75 -77.39 3.48
C LEU A 44 29.49 -78.55 4.12
N PRO A 45 30.38 -79.24 3.39
CA PRO A 45 31.21 -80.29 3.97
C PRO A 45 31.91 -79.80 5.24
N ASN A 46 31.82 -80.59 6.32
CA ASN A 46 32.39 -80.30 7.64
C ASN A 46 31.88 -79.03 8.34
N ASN A 47 30.77 -78.46 7.88
CA ASN A 47 30.23 -77.18 8.35
C ASN A 47 31.23 -76.01 8.23
N GLU A 48 31.99 -75.97 7.15
CA GLU A 48 33.01 -74.96 6.92
C GLU A 48 32.66 -74.04 5.74
N LEU A 49 32.67 -72.72 6.00
CA LEU A 49 32.78 -71.76 4.91
C LEU A 49 34.19 -71.85 4.34
N THR A 50 34.32 -71.90 3.02
CA THR A 50 35.59 -72.05 2.31
C THR A 50 35.84 -70.93 1.31
N LEU A 51 34.81 -70.12 1.01
CA LEU A 51 34.88 -69.04 0.04
C LEU A 51 34.48 -67.70 0.66
N PRO A 52 35.18 -66.59 0.34
CA PRO A 52 34.87 -65.26 0.85
C PRO A 52 33.48 -64.71 0.50
N ASN A 53 32.84 -65.20 -0.58
CA ASN A 53 31.50 -64.78 -0.96
C ASN A 53 30.39 -65.63 -0.33
N GLN A 54 30.70 -66.58 0.55
CA GLN A 54 29.68 -67.32 1.29
C GLN A 54 29.17 -66.49 2.46
N VAL A 55 27.85 -66.31 2.52
CA VAL A 55 27.17 -65.61 3.61
C VAL A 55 26.22 -66.56 4.30
N LEU A 56 26.21 -66.56 5.62
CA LEU A 56 25.42 -67.48 6.43
C LEU A 56 24.31 -66.71 7.15
N GLN A 57 23.08 -67.23 7.09
CA GLN A 57 21.93 -66.65 7.78
C GLN A 57 21.96 -66.98 9.27
N ASP A 58 21.71 -66.00 10.15
CA ASP A 58 21.27 -66.26 11.52
C ASP A 58 19.74 -66.27 11.54
N GLU A 59 19.13 -67.41 11.88
CA GLU A 59 17.66 -67.55 11.89
C GLU A 59 17.00 -66.79 13.03
N THR A 60 17.75 -66.36 14.05
CA THR A 60 17.19 -65.63 15.20
C THR A 60 16.88 -64.17 14.87
N ASP A 61 17.71 -63.52 14.05
CA ASP A 61 17.49 -62.15 13.57
C ASP A 61 17.11 -62.09 12.08
N GLY A 62 17.30 -63.18 11.34
CA GLY A 62 17.01 -63.31 9.92
C GLY A 62 18.11 -62.77 9.00
N GLU A 63 19.18 -62.20 9.56
CA GLU A 63 20.24 -61.48 8.85
C GLU A 63 21.30 -62.41 8.25
N TYR A 64 21.93 -61.96 7.17
CA TYR A 64 23.08 -62.66 6.58
C TYR A 64 24.38 -62.02 7.04
N TYR A 65 25.33 -62.87 7.43
CA TYR A 65 26.66 -62.46 7.86
C TYR A 65 27.71 -63.03 6.92
N ARG A 66 28.68 -62.19 6.52
CA ARG A 66 29.88 -62.61 5.82
C ARG A 66 31.05 -62.76 6.80
N TRP A 67 31.87 -63.78 6.62
CA TRP A 67 33.08 -63.95 7.43
C TRP A 67 34.23 -63.14 6.81
N ASP A 68 34.81 -62.25 7.61
CA ASP A 68 35.89 -61.34 7.21
C ASP A 68 37.28 -61.85 7.68
N GLY A 69 37.34 -63.03 8.29
CA GLY A 69 38.57 -63.66 8.77
C GLY A 69 39.16 -64.71 7.82
N ALA A 70 40.11 -65.51 8.32
CA ALA A 70 40.74 -66.58 7.53
C ALA A 70 39.78 -67.76 7.27
N PHE A 71 39.90 -68.39 6.10
CA PHE A 71 39.19 -69.60 5.69
C PHE A 71 40.09 -70.86 5.78
N PRO A 72 39.54 -72.07 6.03
CA PRO A 72 38.13 -72.38 6.22
C PRO A 72 37.60 -71.90 7.58
N LYS A 73 36.33 -71.49 7.62
CA LYS A 73 35.65 -71.06 8.83
C LYS A 73 34.61 -72.09 9.25
N THR A 74 34.91 -72.86 10.29
CA THR A 74 33.96 -73.82 10.89
C THR A 74 32.84 -73.08 11.62
N VAL A 75 31.60 -73.49 11.35
CA VAL A 75 30.38 -72.98 12.01
C VAL A 75 29.60 -74.14 12.60
N ALA A 76 29.68 -74.29 13.92
CA ALA A 76 28.99 -75.38 14.61
C ALA A 76 27.46 -75.24 14.56
N VAL A 77 26.76 -76.38 14.63
CA VAL A 77 25.30 -76.43 14.74
C VAL A 77 24.86 -75.71 16.02
N GLY A 78 23.78 -74.92 15.94
CA GLY A 78 23.24 -74.16 17.06
C GLY A 78 24.05 -72.93 17.47
N SER A 79 24.97 -72.46 16.61
CA SER A 79 25.80 -71.29 16.90
C SER A 79 25.10 -69.97 16.52
N THR A 80 25.79 -68.86 16.76
CA THR A 80 25.45 -67.48 16.39
C THR A 80 26.73 -66.77 15.95
N PRO A 81 26.67 -65.67 15.19
CA PRO A 81 27.87 -64.88 14.84
C PRO A 81 28.74 -64.57 16.07
N ALA A 82 28.12 -64.20 17.19
CA ALA A 82 28.81 -63.92 18.45
C ALA A 82 29.53 -65.14 19.02
N SER A 83 28.88 -66.31 19.06
CA SER A 83 29.47 -67.54 19.65
C SER A 83 30.48 -68.23 18.73
N THR A 84 30.46 -67.94 17.43
CA THR A 84 31.41 -68.50 16.44
C THR A 84 32.34 -67.42 15.86
N GLY A 85 32.86 -66.52 16.68
CA GLY A 85 33.97 -65.64 16.29
C GLY A 85 33.74 -64.14 16.48
N GLY A 86 32.56 -63.72 16.94
CA GLY A 86 32.24 -62.31 17.19
C GLY A 86 31.77 -61.55 15.95
N VAL A 87 31.21 -60.36 16.16
CA VAL A 87 30.76 -59.45 15.09
C VAL A 87 31.70 -58.24 15.02
N GLY A 88 32.25 -57.94 13.83
CA GLY A 88 33.21 -56.84 13.62
C GLY A 88 34.24 -57.13 12.53
N LEU A 89 35.17 -56.19 12.32
CA LEU A 89 36.26 -56.32 11.34
C LEU A 89 37.17 -57.51 11.67
N GLY A 90 37.49 -58.33 10.66
CA GLY A 90 38.21 -59.60 10.87
C GLY A 90 37.37 -60.73 11.50
N ALA A 91 36.07 -60.50 11.70
CA ALA A 91 35.10 -61.44 12.25
C ALA A 91 33.83 -61.49 11.38
N TRP A 92 32.65 -61.78 11.95
CA TRP A 92 31.40 -61.72 11.19
C TRP A 92 30.95 -60.29 10.94
N LEU A 93 30.59 -59.95 9.70
CA LEU A 93 30.04 -58.65 9.33
C LEU A 93 28.62 -58.84 8.80
N SER A 94 27.67 -58.11 9.39
CA SER A 94 26.29 -58.07 8.89
C SER A 94 26.31 -57.43 7.50
N VAL A 95 25.70 -58.15 6.55
CA VAL A 95 25.58 -57.72 5.15
C VAL A 95 24.49 -56.65 4.99
N GLY A 96 23.56 -56.52 5.95
CA GLY A 96 22.39 -55.61 5.89
C GLY A 96 22.42 -54.39 6.83
N ASP A 97 22.86 -54.51 8.09
CA ASP A 97 22.60 -53.50 9.16
C ASP A 97 23.72 -52.45 9.35
N SER A 98 24.98 -52.82 9.09
CA SER A 98 26.15 -51.98 9.43
C SER A 98 26.25 -50.68 8.62
N SER A 99 25.80 -50.68 7.36
CA SER A 99 25.78 -49.48 6.51
C SER A 99 24.67 -48.51 6.92
N LEU A 100 23.46 -49.02 7.21
CA LEU A 100 22.31 -48.17 7.54
C LEU A 100 22.51 -47.43 8.88
N ARG A 101 23.05 -48.08 9.92
CA ARG A 101 23.34 -47.40 11.19
C ARG A 101 24.40 -46.33 11.05
N GLY A 102 25.43 -46.59 10.24
CA GLY A 102 26.47 -45.61 9.93
C GLY A 102 25.90 -44.39 9.21
N ASP A 103 24.95 -44.61 8.30
CA ASP A 103 24.28 -43.52 7.59
C ASP A 103 23.30 -42.75 8.49
N LEU A 104 22.53 -43.43 9.35
CA LEU A 104 21.63 -42.79 10.31
C LEU A 104 22.34 -41.97 11.40
N ALA A 105 23.60 -42.28 11.71
CA ALA A 105 24.39 -41.58 12.73
C ALA A 105 25.12 -40.32 12.22
N LYS A 106 25.07 -40.04 10.91
CA LYS A 106 25.64 -38.80 10.33
C LYS A 106 24.77 -37.60 10.66
N ASP A 107 25.35 -36.40 10.55
CA ASP A 107 24.63 -35.14 10.73
C ASP A 107 23.40 -35.02 9.82
N ASP A 108 23.39 -35.69 8.66
CA ASP A 108 22.28 -35.75 7.69
C ASP A 108 21.49 -37.07 7.70
N GLY A 109 21.75 -37.97 8.66
CA GLY A 109 21.13 -39.29 8.73
C GLY A 109 19.60 -39.27 8.85
N TYR A 110 19.02 -38.18 9.37
CA TYR A 110 17.57 -37.96 9.43
C TYR A 110 16.91 -37.88 8.04
N THR A 111 17.66 -37.54 6.99
CA THR A 111 17.14 -37.53 5.60
C THR A 111 16.74 -38.92 5.11
N LEU A 112 17.27 -39.98 5.76
CA LEU A 112 16.90 -41.37 5.51
C LEU A 112 15.64 -41.82 6.24
N ILE A 113 15.06 -40.96 7.09
CA ILE A 113 13.78 -41.19 7.78
C ILE A 113 12.79 -40.10 7.35
N PRO A 114 12.06 -40.30 6.24
CA PRO A 114 11.19 -39.27 5.67
C PRO A 114 10.15 -38.68 6.64
N SER A 115 9.67 -39.47 7.62
CA SER A 115 8.72 -39.01 8.63
C SER A 115 9.29 -37.94 9.57
N VAL A 116 10.57 -38.05 9.94
CA VAL A 116 11.25 -37.06 10.81
C VAL A 116 11.42 -35.74 10.06
N GLN A 117 11.89 -35.81 8.81
CA GLN A 117 12.04 -34.63 7.96
C GLN A 117 10.70 -33.91 7.73
N THR A 118 9.62 -34.68 7.49
CA THR A 118 8.27 -34.14 7.29
C THR A 118 7.77 -33.42 8.54
N GLN A 119 8.05 -33.96 9.73
CA GLN A 119 7.67 -33.35 10.99
C GLN A 119 8.42 -32.04 11.25
N GLN A 120 9.74 -32.01 11.01
CA GLN A 120 10.54 -30.78 11.14
C GLN A 120 10.00 -29.66 10.23
N TRP A 121 9.68 -29.98 8.98
CA TRP A 121 9.07 -29.00 8.08
C TRP A 121 7.73 -28.49 8.61
N ARG A 122 6.88 -29.34 9.19
CA ARG A 122 5.63 -28.90 9.82
C ARG A 122 5.87 -27.98 11.02
N GLU A 123 6.84 -28.32 11.87
CA GLU A 123 7.22 -27.51 13.04
C GLU A 123 7.78 -26.13 12.61
N GLU A 124 8.50 -26.09 11.50
CA GLU A 124 9.01 -24.85 10.90
C GLU A 124 7.96 -24.10 10.06
N GLY A 125 6.79 -24.70 9.81
CA GLY A 125 5.75 -24.19 8.91
C GLY A 125 6.03 -24.35 7.42
N ASP A 126 7.10 -25.03 7.01
CA ASP A 126 7.47 -25.24 5.61
C ASP A 126 6.47 -26.14 4.87
N ILE A 127 5.89 -25.66 3.76
CA ILE A 127 4.85 -26.37 3.00
C ILE A 127 5.27 -27.75 2.48
N ARG A 128 6.58 -28.07 2.43
CA ARG A 128 7.07 -29.44 2.14
C ARG A 128 6.59 -30.46 3.17
N GLY A 129 6.34 -30.04 4.42
CA GLY A 129 5.71 -30.86 5.45
C GLY A 129 4.28 -31.32 5.12
N TRP A 130 3.67 -30.70 4.11
CA TRP A 130 2.35 -31.02 3.56
C TRP A 130 2.41 -31.48 2.09
N GLY A 131 3.60 -31.83 1.60
CA GLY A 131 3.76 -32.45 0.28
C GLY A 131 4.11 -31.48 -0.86
N ALA A 132 4.60 -30.27 -0.56
CA ALA A 132 5.10 -29.37 -1.61
C ALA A 132 6.40 -29.88 -2.27
N VAL A 133 6.59 -29.55 -3.54
CA VAL A 133 7.75 -29.91 -4.39
C VAL A 133 8.30 -28.66 -5.07
N ASP A 134 9.63 -28.49 -5.04
CA ASP A 134 10.35 -27.36 -5.63
C ASP A 134 10.07 -27.24 -7.15
N GLY A 135 9.81 -26.02 -7.63
CA GLY A 135 9.51 -25.77 -9.05
C GLY A 135 8.14 -26.25 -9.53
N GLY A 136 7.37 -26.93 -8.67
CA GLY A 136 6.01 -27.41 -8.95
C GLY A 136 4.90 -26.46 -8.50
N PHE A 137 3.68 -26.75 -8.94
CA PHE A 137 2.46 -26.13 -8.42
C PHE A 137 2.01 -26.84 -7.13
N ASN A 138 1.97 -26.13 -6.00
CA ASN A 138 1.86 -26.73 -4.66
C ASN A 138 0.52 -26.47 -3.94
N ASP A 139 -0.56 -26.34 -4.70
CA ASP A 139 -1.86 -25.84 -4.23
C ASP A 139 -2.43 -26.67 -3.09
N SER A 140 -2.38 -28.01 -3.19
CA SER A 140 -2.87 -28.92 -2.14
C SER A 140 -2.04 -28.85 -0.86
N ALA A 141 -0.71 -28.68 -0.97
CA ALA A 141 0.18 -28.57 0.18
C ALA A 141 -0.05 -27.25 0.93
N ILE A 142 -0.23 -26.15 0.19
CA ILE A 142 -0.56 -24.83 0.75
C ILE A 142 -1.90 -24.88 1.49
N LEU A 143 -2.94 -25.44 0.86
CA LEU A 143 -4.26 -25.57 1.50
C LEU A 143 -4.20 -26.45 2.75
N ALA A 144 -3.46 -27.56 2.70
CA ALA A 144 -3.28 -28.45 3.84
C ALA A 144 -2.49 -27.77 4.99
N ALA A 145 -1.46 -26.98 4.68
CA ALA A 145 -0.70 -26.22 5.67
C ALA A 145 -1.56 -25.14 6.34
N LEU A 146 -2.36 -24.41 5.57
CA LEU A 146 -3.28 -23.40 6.08
C LEU A 146 -4.36 -23.97 7.01
N ASN A 147 -4.86 -25.17 6.71
CA ASN A 147 -5.86 -25.88 7.53
C ASN A 147 -5.26 -26.65 8.72
N SER A 148 -3.94 -26.73 8.86
CA SER A 148 -3.28 -27.44 9.96
C SER A 148 -3.29 -26.67 11.28
N ASP A 149 -2.76 -27.23 12.36
CA ASP A 149 -2.56 -26.51 13.63
C ASP A 149 -1.26 -25.69 13.67
N SER A 150 -0.50 -25.62 12.56
CA SER A 150 0.78 -24.91 12.54
C SER A 150 0.61 -23.40 12.72
N PRO A 151 1.41 -22.76 13.60
CA PRO A 151 1.29 -21.32 13.89
C PRO A 151 1.78 -20.42 12.74
N SER A 152 2.50 -20.98 11.78
CA SER A 152 3.02 -20.28 10.60
C SER A 152 3.03 -21.17 9.37
N VAL A 153 2.93 -20.56 8.19
CA VAL A 153 2.99 -21.24 6.88
C VAL A 153 4.05 -20.58 6.01
N LYS A 154 5.11 -21.33 5.65
CA LYS A 154 6.22 -20.91 4.78
C LYS A 154 5.88 -21.37 3.40
N LEU A 155 5.61 -20.42 2.51
CA LEU A 155 5.54 -20.74 1.10
C LEU A 155 6.95 -21.07 0.55
N GLY A 156 8.02 -20.64 1.24
CA GLY A 156 9.38 -21.20 1.14
C GLY A 156 10.20 -20.76 -0.08
N GLY A 157 11.54 -20.98 -0.02
CA GLY A 157 12.57 -20.39 -0.90
C GLY A 157 12.79 -21.05 -2.28
N ARG A 158 13.39 -20.27 -3.20
CA ARG A 158 13.66 -20.55 -4.64
C ARG A 158 12.66 -21.54 -5.30
N GLY A 159 11.50 -21.02 -5.71
CA GLY A 159 10.75 -21.60 -6.83
C GLY A 159 9.47 -22.37 -6.51
N PHE A 160 8.88 -22.24 -5.32
CA PHE A 160 7.52 -22.74 -5.10
C PHE A 160 6.50 -21.74 -5.64
N VAL A 161 5.68 -22.20 -6.58
CA VAL A 161 4.63 -21.39 -7.21
C VAL A 161 3.29 -22.03 -6.87
N SER A 162 2.28 -21.23 -6.52
CA SER A 162 0.90 -21.70 -6.44
C SER A 162 0.11 -21.19 -7.64
N LYS A 163 -0.73 -22.07 -8.19
CA LYS A 163 -1.80 -21.79 -9.17
C LYS A 163 -3.17 -22.03 -8.53
N LEU A 164 -3.35 -21.57 -7.29
CA LEU A 164 -4.63 -21.71 -6.61
C LEU A 164 -5.72 -21.06 -7.46
N LEU A 165 -6.72 -21.86 -7.83
CA LEU A 165 -7.92 -21.40 -8.55
C LEU A 165 -8.97 -20.81 -7.59
N ALA A 166 -8.77 -21.01 -6.29
CA ALA A 166 -9.67 -20.63 -5.20
C ALA A 166 -8.96 -19.71 -4.20
N THR A 167 -9.71 -18.77 -3.63
CA THR A 167 -9.28 -17.83 -2.60
C THR A 167 -8.62 -18.54 -1.41
N ILE A 168 -7.48 -18.03 -0.94
CA ILE A 168 -6.87 -18.48 0.31
C ILE A 168 -7.64 -17.88 1.49
N ASN A 169 -8.42 -18.69 2.18
CA ASN A 169 -9.13 -18.25 3.39
C ASN A 169 -8.20 -18.36 4.61
N HIS A 170 -7.70 -17.22 5.10
CA HIS A 170 -6.94 -17.14 6.35
C HIS A 170 -7.90 -16.98 7.53
N LYS A 171 -7.95 -17.98 8.43
CA LYS A 171 -8.96 -18.09 9.52
C LYS A 171 -8.39 -18.26 10.94
N SER A 172 -7.09 -18.04 11.14
CA SER A 172 -6.41 -18.32 12.42
C SER A 172 -5.29 -17.32 12.70
N ASN A 173 -4.82 -17.18 13.95
CA ASN A 173 -3.74 -16.25 14.33
C ASN A 173 -2.36 -16.70 13.80
N LYS A 174 -2.21 -16.88 12.48
CA LYS A 174 -0.99 -17.40 11.85
C LYS A 174 -0.25 -16.35 11.04
N VAL A 175 1.04 -16.61 10.86
CA VAL A 175 1.92 -15.86 9.97
C VAL A 175 2.06 -16.61 8.65
N ILE A 176 1.78 -15.93 7.53
CA ILE A 176 2.10 -16.41 6.18
C ILE A 176 3.35 -15.64 5.73
N HIS A 177 4.42 -16.36 5.36
CA HIS A 177 5.69 -15.72 4.94
C HIS A 177 6.26 -16.27 3.62
N SER A 178 6.91 -15.35 2.89
CA SER A 178 7.77 -15.47 1.70
C SER A 178 7.36 -16.53 0.67
N GLY A 179 6.85 -16.08 -0.48
CA GLY A 179 6.58 -16.91 -1.66
C GLY A 179 5.69 -16.20 -2.69
N SER A 180 5.43 -16.84 -3.83
CA SER A 180 4.61 -16.30 -4.91
C SER A 180 3.26 -17.02 -5.03
N LEU A 181 2.18 -16.25 -5.10
CA LEU A 181 0.80 -16.70 -5.30
C LEU A 181 0.27 -16.13 -6.62
N ASN A 182 0.05 -17.00 -7.61
CA ASN A 182 -0.49 -16.62 -8.91
C ASN A 182 -1.87 -17.27 -9.11
N PHE A 183 -2.88 -16.46 -9.43
CA PHE A 183 -4.23 -16.94 -9.69
C PHE A 183 -4.49 -16.90 -11.20
N GLN A 184 -4.73 -18.06 -11.82
CA GLN A 184 -5.07 -18.16 -13.25
C GLN A 184 -6.53 -18.60 -13.41
N PHE A 185 -7.41 -17.77 -13.94
CA PHE A 185 -8.83 -18.13 -14.10
C PHE A 185 -9.17 -18.59 -15.52
N ALA A 186 -9.99 -19.64 -15.63
CA ALA A 186 -10.61 -20.09 -16.87
C ALA A 186 -12.10 -19.71 -16.88
N GLY A 187 -12.44 -18.51 -17.37
CA GLY A 187 -13.84 -18.05 -17.51
C GLY A 187 -14.64 -17.89 -16.19
N GLY A 188 -15.89 -17.43 -16.31
CA GLY A 188 -16.89 -17.34 -15.21
C GLY A 188 -17.05 -15.97 -14.53
N THR A 189 -18.20 -15.76 -13.87
CA THR A 189 -18.58 -14.54 -13.12
C THR A 189 -17.76 -14.35 -11.83
N GLN A 190 -17.69 -13.12 -11.33
CA GLN A 190 -16.45 -12.46 -10.90
C GLN A 190 -16.34 -12.05 -9.40
N GLN A 191 -17.33 -12.30 -8.55
CA GLN A 191 -17.51 -11.48 -7.33
C GLN A 191 -16.83 -11.93 -6.02
N GLU A 192 -16.00 -12.98 -5.98
CA GLU A 192 -15.38 -13.46 -4.72
C GLU A 192 -13.93 -13.94 -4.85
N LYS A 193 -13.22 -13.51 -5.90
CA LYS A 193 -11.91 -14.07 -6.28
C LYS A 193 -10.76 -13.19 -5.78
N SER A 194 -10.59 -13.14 -4.47
CA SER A 194 -9.45 -12.48 -3.83
C SER A 194 -8.26 -13.42 -3.65
N GLY A 195 -7.04 -12.89 -3.59
CA GLY A 195 -5.84 -13.71 -3.41
C GLY A 195 -5.78 -14.31 -2.00
N ILE A 196 -5.77 -13.43 -0.99
CA ILE A 196 -5.85 -13.80 0.43
C ILE A 196 -7.09 -13.14 1.03
N LEU A 197 -7.92 -13.92 1.73
CA LEU A 197 -9.04 -13.43 2.53
C LEU A 197 -8.69 -13.51 4.02
N MET A 198 -8.76 -12.37 4.72
CA MET A 198 -8.49 -12.20 6.16
C MET A 198 -9.77 -11.78 6.89
N ALA A 199 -10.65 -12.74 7.16
CA ALA A 199 -11.98 -12.49 7.71
C ALA A 199 -12.04 -12.82 9.22
N ASN A 200 -12.47 -11.85 10.04
CA ASN A 200 -12.67 -11.97 11.48
C ASN A 200 -11.46 -12.57 12.22
N ILE A 201 -10.27 -12.12 11.82
CA ILE A 201 -9.01 -12.73 12.21
C ILE A 201 -8.20 -11.80 13.12
N SER A 202 -7.54 -12.35 14.12
CA SER A 202 -6.70 -11.53 15.01
C SER A 202 -5.23 -11.93 14.97
N ASN A 203 -4.33 -11.02 15.36
CA ASN A 203 -2.89 -11.28 15.54
C ASN A 203 -2.23 -11.97 14.33
N SER A 204 -2.61 -11.56 13.13
CA SER A 204 -2.26 -12.25 11.89
C SER A 204 -1.34 -11.41 11.03
N LYS A 205 -0.43 -12.07 10.32
CA LYS A 205 0.58 -11.39 9.50
C LYS A 205 0.73 -12.02 8.13
N VAL A 206 0.85 -11.17 7.11
CA VAL A 206 1.26 -11.55 5.75
C VAL A 206 2.54 -10.79 5.43
N ILE A 207 3.64 -11.52 5.19
CA ILE A 207 4.98 -10.93 5.07
C ILE A 207 5.68 -11.41 3.81
N ASP A 208 6.19 -10.47 3.00
CA ASP A 208 7.02 -10.73 1.82
C ASP A 208 6.39 -11.69 0.79
N VAL A 209 5.07 -11.58 0.59
CA VAL A 209 4.30 -12.38 -0.37
C VAL A 209 4.12 -11.61 -1.68
N ASP A 210 4.26 -12.29 -2.81
CA ASP A 210 3.97 -11.75 -4.14
C ASP A 210 2.63 -12.30 -4.64
N ILE A 211 1.66 -11.42 -4.93
CA ILE A 211 0.27 -11.75 -5.27
C ILE A 211 -0.09 -11.14 -6.61
N THR A 212 -0.52 -11.98 -7.57
CA THR A 212 -0.87 -11.54 -8.92
C THR A 212 -2.01 -12.33 -9.56
N GLY A 213 -2.69 -11.72 -10.54
CA GLY A 213 -3.65 -12.39 -11.42
C GLY A 213 -5.06 -12.56 -10.84
N THR A 214 -5.34 -12.02 -9.66
CA THR A 214 -6.69 -12.03 -9.05
C THR A 214 -7.63 -11.10 -9.79
N LEU A 215 -8.93 -11.35 -9.73
CA LEU A 215 -9.95 -10.52 -10.38
C LEU A 215 -10.59 -9.48 -9.45
N ASP A 216 -10.80 -9.86 -8.18
CA ASP A 216 -11.55 -9.06 -7.20
C ASP A 216 -10.63 -8.23 -6.31
N GLY A 217 -9.73 -8.89 -5.57
CA GLY A 217 -8.80 -8.23 -4.64
C GLY A 217 -7.49 -8.99 -4.46
N GLY A 218 -6.35 -8.30 -4.32
CA GLY A 218 -5.09 -8.96 -3.98
C GLY A 218 -5.13 -9.56 -2.57
N ILE A 219 -5.36 -8.69 -1.58
CA ILE A 219 -5.69 -9.10 -0.20
C ILE A 219 -7.02 -8.45 0.18
N ARG A 220 -7.98 -9.25 0.62
CA ARG A 220 -9.26 -8.80 1.16
C ARG A 220 -9.35 -9.13 2.64
N GLY A 221 -9.93 -8.26 3.45
CA GLY A 221 -10.19 -8.55 4.86
C GLY A 221 -11.40 -7.80 5.39
N TYR A 222 -11.92 -8.25 6.53
CA TYR A 222 -12.97 -7.57 7.28
C TYR A 222 -13.02 -8.15 8.69
N GLY A 223 -13.25 -7.31 9.69
CA GLY A 223 -13.27 -7.71 11.09
C GLY A 223 -11.94 -8.20 11.64
N GLY A 224 -11.89 -8.35 12.96
CA GLY A 224 -10.73 -8.84 13.69
C GLY A 224 -9.75 -7.75 14.10
N SER A 225 -8.55 -8.14 14.57
CA SER A 225 -7.64 -7.19 15.21
C SER A 225 -6.14 -7.49 15.09
N ASN A 226 -5.28 -6.49 15.20
CA ASN A 226 -3.81 -6.67 15.16
C ASN A 226 -3.33 -7.41 13.89
N ILE A 227 -3.74 -6.90 12.73
CA ILE A 227 -3.39 -7.45 11.42
C ILE A 227 -2.22 -6.67 10.83
N VAL A 228 -1.19 -7.38 10.33
CA VAL A 228 -0.01 -6.77 9.70
C VAL A 228 0.19 -7.32 8.29
N ILE A 229 0.33 -6.42 7.32
CA ILE A 229 0.73 -6.72 5.95
C ILE A 229 2.02 -5.95 5.70
N ASP A 230 3.12 -6.67 5.49
CA ASP A 230 4.47 -6.10 5.45
C ASP A 230 5.27 -6.64 4.26
N GLY A 231 5.84 -5.76 3.43
CA GLY A 231 6.71 -6.19 2.33
C GLY A 231 6.00 -6.93 1.20
N VAL A 232 4.66 -6.91 1.17
CA VAL A 232 3.87 -7.65 0.16
C VAL A 232 3.88 -6.91 -1.18
N SER A 233 4.03 -7.67 -2.26
CA SER A 233 3.86 -7.22 -3.64
C SER A 233 2.48 -7.64 -4.14
N VAL A 234 1.65 -6.69 -4.55
CA VAL A 234 0.31 -6.92 -5.13
C VAL A 234 0.26 -6.28 -6.50
N HIS A 235 0.12 -7.08 -7.56
CA HIS A 235 0.13 -6.53 -8.91
C HIS A 235 -0.72 -7.28 -9.93
N ASP A 236 -1.05 -6.61 -11.03
CA ASP A 236 -1.85 -7.17 -12.13
C ASP A 236 -3.20 -7.73 -11.66
N ILE A 237 -3.90 -6.94 -10.85
CA ILE A 237 -5.18 -7.32 -10.24
C ILE A 237 -6.33 -6.72 -11.04
N GLY A 238 -7.28 -7.54 -11.50
CA GLY A 238 -8.45 -7.09 -12.26
C GLY A 238 -8.11 -6.44 -13.60
N VAL A 239 -7.06 -6.90 -14.29
CA VAL A 239 -6.54 -6.31 -15.53
C VAL A 239 -7.09 -6.94 -16.82
N SER A 240 -8.02 -7.90 -16.72
CA SER A 240 -8.57 -8.63 -17.87
C SER A 240 -9.70 -7.91 -18.61
N ALA A 241 -10.18 -6.77 -18.10
CA ALA A 241 -11.23 -5.94 -18.68
C ALA A 241 -12.59 -6.66 -18.84
N LEU A 242 -12.85 -7.69 -18.05
CA LEU A 242 -14.15 -8.36 -18.02
C LEU A 242 -15.15 -7.54 -17.21
N THR A 243 -16.41 -7.56 -17.64
CA THR A 243 -17.50 -6.83 -16.98
C THR A 243 -17.62 -7.23 -15.50
N GLY A 244 -17.60 -6.23 -14.61
CA GLY A 244 -17.80 -6.42 -13.17
C GLY A 244 -16.54 -6.78 -12.38
N GLU A 245 -15.35 -6.73 -13.00
CA GLU A 245 -14.07 -6.83 -12.30
C GLU A 245 -13.92 -5.74 -11.25
N CYS A 246 -13.61 -6.12 -10.00
CA CYS A 246 -13.40 -5.12 -8.97
C CYS A 246 -11.98 -4.56 -8.97
N GLY A 247 -10.96 -5.41 -9.17
CA GLY A 247 -9.57 -4.97 -9.24
C GLY A 247 -9.13 -4.15 -8.03
N MET A 248 -9.25 -4.64 -6.81
CA MET A 248 -8.72 -3.99 -5.61
C MET A 248 -7.30 -4.49 -5.31
N GLY A 249 -6.38 -3.61 -4.90
CA GLY A 249 -5.06 -4.05 -4.42
C GLY A 249 -5.17 -4.71 -3.04
N ILE A 250 -5.16 -3.91 -1.98
CA ILE A 250 -5.41 -4.37 -0.60
C ILE A 250 -6.69 -3.72 -0.10
N TRP A 251 -7.66 -4.52 0.32
CA TRP A 251 -9.02 -4.10 0.62
C TRP A 251 -9.48 -4.61 1.99
N PHE A 252 -9.71 -3.73 2.94
CA PHE A 252 -10.27 -4.06 4.25
C PHE A 252 -11.62 -3.39 4.48
N GLY A 253 -12.63 -4.16 4.88
CA GLY A 253 -14.00 -3.70 5.14
C GLY A 253 -14.85 -3.64 3.87
N ASP A 254 -16.10 -4.08 3.96
CA ASP A 254 -17.09 -3.92 2.90
C ASP A 254 -18.48 -3.70 3.50
N TYR A 255 -19.44 -3.27 2.68
CA TYR A 255 -20.83 -3.06 3.13
C TYR A 255 -21.58 -4.36 3.45
N ALA A 256 -21.11 -5.50 2.94
CA ALA A 256 -21.76 -6.79 3.19
C ALA A 256 -21.45 -7.34 4.58
N HIS A 257 -20.36 -6.89 5.19
CA HIS A 257 -19.83 -7.32 6.48
C HIS A 257 -19.59 -6.11 7.39
N TYR A 258 -20.42 -5.08 7.26
CA TYR A 258 -20.25 -3.80 7.94
C TYR A 258 -20.42 -3.91 9.47
N GLU A 259 -20.97 -5.01 9.97
CA GLU A 259 -20.99 -5.35 11.40
C GLU A 259 -19.61 -5.75 11.96
N ASN A 260 -18.65 -6.07 11.08
CA ASN A 260 -17.33 -6.57 11.44
C ASN A 260 -16.27 -5.48 11.31
N GLN A 261 -16.14 -4.64 12.33
CA GLN A 261 -15.12 -3.58 12.37
C GLN A 261 -13.71 -4.15 12.57
N THR A 262 -12.75 -3.69 11.78
CA THR A 262 -11.33 -4.06 11.95
C THR A 262 -10.66 -3.13 12.95
N ASP A 263 -9.87 -3.66 13.89
CA ASP A 263 -9.16 -2.86 14.91
C ASP A 263 -7.65 -3.14 14.93
N GLY A 264 -6.83 -2.16 14.56
CA GLY A 264 -5.38 -2.35 14.54
C GLY A 264 -4.89 -3.04 13.28
N LEU A 265 -4.96 -2.33 12.14
CA LEU A 265 -4.43 -2.77 10.85
C LEU A 265 -3.15 -1.98 10.51
N LEU A 266 -2.07 -2.68 10.14
CA LEU A 266 -0.84 -2.07 9.65
C LEU A 266 -0.52 -2.60 8.25
N ILE A 267 -0.52 -1.72 7.26
CA ILE A 267 -0.07 -2.03 5.90
C ILE A 267 1.19 -1.23 5.63
N GLN A 268 2.32 -1.90 5.45
CA GLN A 268 3.60 -1.23 5.31
C GLN A 268 4.58 -1.88 4.34
N ASN A 269 5.47 -1.06 3.78
CA ASN A 269 6.54 -1.50 2.89
C ASN A 269 6.04 -2.33 1.67
N CYS A 270 4.75 -2.23 1.34
CA CYS A 270 4.16 -2.98 0.25
C CYS A 270 4.39 -2.28 -1.09
N ARG A 271 4.47 -3.07 -2.16
CA ARG A 271 4.42 -2.60 -3.53
C ARG A 271 3.07 -2.96 -4.13
N ILE A 272 2.28 -1.96 -4.53
CA ILE A 272 0.99 -2.17 -5.18
C ILE A 272 1.06 -1.55 -6.58
N ASN A 273 0.94 -2.35 -7.64
CA ASN A 273 1.05 -1.83 -8.99
C ASN A 273 0.17 -2.48 -10.04
N ASN A 274 -0.22 -1.70 -11.06
CA ASN A 274 -1.07 -2.17 -12.16
C ASN A 274 -2.38 -2.78 -11.65
N ILE A 275 -3.14 -1.97 -10.90
CA ILE A 275 -4.43 -2.35 -10.34
C ILE A 275 -5.52 -1.86 -11.30
N GLY A 276 -6.25 -2.81 -11.88
CA GLY A 276 -7.29 -2.63 -12.87
C GLY A 276 -8.67 -2.44 -12.26
N GLY A 277 -9.68 -3.17 -12.72
CA GLY A 277 -11.08 -3.04 -12.32
C GLY A 277 -11.94 -2.34 -13.37
N VAL A 278 -13.18 -2.80 -13.52
CA VAL A 278 -14.16 -2.32 -14.50
C VAL A 278 -15.37 -1.76 -13.75
N GLY A 279 -15.50 -0.44 -13.72
CA GLY A 279 -16.62 0.26 -13.09
C GLY A 279 -16.17 1.49 -12.31
N ILE A 280 -17.14 2.27 -11.86
CA ILE A 280 -16.90 3.62 -11.29
C ILE A 280 -16.44 3.60 -9.82
N MET A 281 -16.59 2.47 -9.12
CA MET A 281 -16.22 2.28 -7.70
C MET A 281 -15.22 1.15 -7.53
N ARG A 282 -14.37 0.93 -8.54
CA ARG A 282 -13.46 -0.23 -8.69
C ARG A 282 -12.07 0.25 -9.12
N GLY A 283 -10.99 -0.42 -8.70
CA GLY A 283 -9.61 -0.05 -9.01
C GLY A 283 -8.75 0.65 -7.95
N ASP A 284 -9.08 0.54 -6.66
CA ASP A 284 -8.27 1.18 -5.61
C ASP A 284 -6.99 0.40 -5.29
N GLY A 285 -5.90 1.12 -5.08
CA GLY A 285 -4.64 0.53 -4.63
C GLY A 285 -4.77 -0.04 -3.21
N ILE A 286 -5.17 0.80 -2.25
CA ILE A 286 -5.52 0.37 -0.90
C ILE A 286 -6.88 0.97 -0.53
N LEU A 287 -7.80 0.13 -0.06
CA LEU A 287 -9.13 0.51 0.41
C LEU A 287 -9.32 0.06 1.86
N VAL A 288 -9.70 0.96 2.76
CA VAL A 288 -10.01 0.64 4.16
C VAL A 288 -11.34 1.26 4.57
N TYR A 289 -12.28 0.44 5.02
CA TYR A 289 -13.63 0.80 5.45
C TYR A 289 -13.88 0.19 6.84
N ASN A 290 -14.78 0.81 7.61
CA ASN A 290 -15.23 0.36 8.93
C ASN A 290 -14.07 -0.19 9.78
N SER A 291 -13.09 0.66 10.03
CA SER A 291 -11.83 0.26 10.65
C SER A 291 -11.31 1.32 11.60
N LYS A 292 -10.71 0.89 12.71
CA LYS A 292 -10.09 1.81 13.67
C LYS A 292 -8.63 1.45 13.97
N ASN A 293 -7.88 2.44 14.45
CA ASN A 293 -6.49 2.29 14.88
C ASN A 293 -5.55 1.74 13.79
N PHE A 294 -5.73 2.16 12.54
CA PHE A 294 -4.93 1.63 11.43
C PHE A 294 -3.84 2.59 10.95
N THR A 295 -2.80 2.03 10.33
CA THR A 295 -1.69 2.80 9.75
C THR A 295 -1.29 2.22 8.39
N LEU A 296 -1.24 3.10 7.39
CA LEU A 296 -0.77 2.80 6.04
C LEU A 296 0.54 3.57 5.83
N ARG A 297 1.69 2.87 5.79
CA ARG A 297 2.98 3.56 5.73
C ARG A 297 4.04 2.95 4.82
N ASN A 298 4.87 3.80 4.21
CA ASN A 298 6.02 3.38 3.40
C ASN A 298 5.63 2.45 2.23
N ASN A 299 4.40 2.51 1.74
CA ASN A 299 3.97 1.73 0.59
C ASN A 299 4.30 2.47 -0.70
N ASN A 300 4.54 1.73 -1.78
CA ASN A 300 4.74 2.23 -3.13
C ASN A 300 3.54 1.80 -4.00
N ILE A 301 2.69 2.75 -4.36
CA ILE A 301 1.41 2.53 -5.03
C ILE A 301 1.44 3.23 -6.39
N THR A 302 1.42 2.47 -7.48
CA THR A 302 1.55 3.04 -8.84
C THR A 302 0.62 2.41 -9.85
N THR A 303 0.07 3.21 -10.77
CA THR A 303 -0.77 2.71 -11.87
C THR A 303 -2.00 1.98 -11.34
N VAL A 304 -2.94 2.75 -10.80
CA VAL A 304 -4.22 2.26 -10.24
C VAL A 304 -5.38 2.85 -11.03
N ASN A 305 -6.48 2.10 -11.16
CA ASN A 305 -7.62 2.50 -11.98
C ASN A 305 -8.68 3.31 -11.22
N ARG A 306 -8.47 3.67 -9.94
CA ARG A 306 -9.31 4.63 -9.20
C ARG A 306 -8.47 5.46 -8.22
N MET A 307 -8.52 5.17 -6.91
CA MET A 307 -7.77 5.90 -5.88
C MET A 307 -6.45 5.20 -5.56
N GLY A 308 -5.42 5.98 -5.22
CA GLY A 308 -4.19 5.42 -4.66
C GLY A 308 -4.47 4.75 -3.32
N ILE A 309 -5.01 5.53 -2.38
CA ILE A 309 -5.48 5.07 -1.07
C ILE A 309 -6.87 5.65 -0.81
N SER A 310 -7.81 4.84 -0.34
CA SER A 310 -9.09 5.31 0.16
C SER A 310 -9.34 4.81 1.59
N ALA A 311 -9.78 5.71 2.46
CA ALA A 311 -10.29 5.41 3.79
C ALA A 311 -11.73 5.90 3.89
N GLY A 312 -12.69 4.97 3.79
CA GLY A 312 -14.10 5.33 3.69
C GLY A 312 -14.86 5.29 5.00
N SER A 313 -16.14 4.91 4.90
CA SER A 313 -17.14 4.93 5.97
C SER A 313 -16.66 4.30 7.29
N ASP A 314 -16.89 5.01 8.40
CA ASP A 314 -16.57 4.65 9.79
C ASP A 314 -15.09 4.29 10.06
N CYS A 315 -14.19 5.03 9.42
CA CYS A 315 -12.76 4.98 9.72
C CYS A 315 -12.37 5.92 10.88
N LEU A 316 -11.70 5.39 11.91
CA LEU A 316 -11.33 6.14 13.12
C LEU A 316 -9.86 5.97 13.51
N TYR A 317 -9.21 7.04 14.00
CA TYR A 317 -7.85 6.98 14.56
C TYR A 317 -6.80 6.38 13.62
N PHE A 318 -6.66 6.96 12.43
CA PHE A 318 -5.80 6.39 11.40
C PHE A 318 -4.69 7.30 10.90
N LYS A 319 -3.64 6.68 10.35
CA LYS A 319 -2.45 7.37 9.84
C LYS A 319 -2.12 6.89 8.44
N ILE A 320 -1.90 7.81 7.52
CA ILE A 320 -1.42 7.52 6.17
C ILE A 320 -0.13 8.30 5.99
N ASN A 321 1.03 7.63 5.99
CA ASN A 321 2.29 8.35 6.00
C ASN A 321 3.47 7.70 5.28
N GLY A 322 4.35 8.51 4.69
CA GLY A 322 5.56 8.00 4.04
C GLY A 322 5.30 7.18 2.78
N ASN A 323 4.07 7.18 2.25
CA ASN A 323 3.74 6.43 1.04
C ASN A 323 4.16 7.22 -0.20
N TYR A 324 4.56 6.48 -1.23
CA TYR A 324 4.67 6.99 -2.60
C TYR A 324 3.43 6.56 -3.37
N ILE A 325 2.72 7.52 -3.96
CA ILE A 325 1.51 7.29 -4.76
C ILE A 325 1.73 7.96 -6.12
N GLY A 326 1.51 7.23 -7.21
CA GLY A 326 1.54 7.85 -8.52
C GLY A 326 0.74 7.15 -9.61
N ASP A 327 0.46 7.91 -10.67
CA ASP A 327 -0.32 7.45 -11.82
C ASP A 327 -1.70 6.86 -11.42
N THR A 328 -2.48 7.66 -10.69
CA THR A 328 -3.86 7.30 -10.28
C THR A 328 -4.87 7.82 -11.30
N LEU A 329 -5.96 7.07 -11.53
CA LEU A 329 -7.06 7.53 -12.40
C LEU A 329 -7.78 8.75 -11.78
N LEU A 330 -8.06 8.69 -10.47
CA LEU A 330 -8.75 9.73 -9.70
C LEU A 330 -7.83 10.24 -8.59
N ALA A 331 -8.27 10.25 -7.33
CA ALA A 331 -7.55 10.88 -6.25
C ALA A 331 -6.27 10.12 -5.86
N GLY A 332 -5.30 10.87 -5.32
CA GLY A 332 -4.13 10.26 -4.69
C GLY A 332 -4.53 9.55 -3.38
N ILE A 333 -5.12 10.32 -2.46
CA ILE A 333 -5.70 9.81 -1.22
C ILE A 333 -7.13 10.35 -1.12
N ASP A 334 -8.07 9.49 -0.77
CA ASP A 334 -9.47 9.84 -0.60
C ASP A 334 -10.00 9.41 0.78
N ILE A 335 -10.57 10.35 1.52
CA ILE A 335 -11.25 10.08 2.79
C ILE A 335 -12.74 10.20 2.54
N GLU A 336 -13.37 9.09 2.12
CA GLU A 336 -14.70 9.05 1.47
C GLU A 336 -15.75 8.30 2.31
N PRO A 337 -16.19 8.82 3.48
CA PRO A 337 -17.38 8.27 4.11
C PRO A 337 -18.63 8.62 3.29
N ASP A 338 -19.56 7.68 3.18
CA ASP A 338 -20.85 7.99 2.55
C ASP A 338 -21.68 8.93 3.43
N ALA A 339 -22.76 9.48 2.87
CA ALA A 339 -23.58 10.53 3.49
C ALA A 339 -24.09 10.27 4.92
N HIS A 340 -24.18 9.00 5.35
CA HIS A 340 -24.67 8.62 6.69
C HIS A 340 -23.56 8.16 7.65
N TYR A 341 -22.32 8.07 7.17
CA TYR A 341 -21.17 7.61 7.93
C TYR A 341 -20.18 8.74 8.18
N THR A 342 -19.19 8.46 9.02
CA THR A 342 -18.17 9.46 9.38
C THR A 342 -16.77 8.91 9.19
N ALA A 343 -15.78 9.79 9.06
CA ALA A 343 -14.39 9.41 9.26
C ALA A 343 -13.72 10.48 10.13
N SER A 344 -12.95 10.07 11.15
CA SER A 344 -12.38 11.05 12.07
C SER A 344 -11.05 10.65 12.68
N ASN A 345 -10.39 11.63 13.31
CA ASN A 345 -9.15 11.46 14.06
C ASN A 345 -8.00 10.93 13.17
N PHE A 346 -7.79 11.56 12.03
CA PHE A 346 -6.84 11.08 11.02
C PHE A 346 -5.61 11.97 10.84
N LYS A 347 -4.50 11.35 10.44
CA LYS A 347 -3.25 12.06 10.10
C LYS A 347 -2.69 11.58 8.77
N ILE A 348 -2.56 12.49 7.81
CA ILE A 348 -1.98 12.22 6.50
C ILE A 348 -0.69 13.02 6.35
N TYR A 349 0.47 12.37 6.35
CA TYR A 349 1.74 13.12 6.39
C TYR A 349 2.95 12.47 5.76
N ASN A 350 3.91 13.28 5.32
CA ASN A 350 5.14 12.80 4.67
C ASN A 350 4.88 11.89 3.45
N ASN A 351 3.72 11.98 2.80
CA ASN A 351 3.47 11.22 1.57
C ASN A 351 3.99 12.00 0.35
N THR A 352 4.38 11.27 -0.68
CA THR A 352 4.74 11.81 -1.99
C THR A 352 3.70 11.34 -3.00
N ILE A 353 2.89 12.27 -3.52
CA ILE A 353 1.76 11.99 -4.42
C ILE A 353 2.02 12.67 -5.76
N ILE A 354 2.39 11.89 -6.78
CA ILE A 354 2.88 12.40 -8.06
C ILE A 354 2.06 11.81 -9.21
N GLY A 355 1.41 12.66 -9.98
CA GLY A 355 0.57 12.22 -11.09
C GLY A 355 -0.79 11.71 -10.63
N PHE A 356 -1.41 12.34 -9.62
CA PHE A 356 -2.81 12.07 -9.32
C PHE A 356 -3.71 12.56 -10.45
N ALA A 357 -4.82 11.87 -10.73
CA ALA A 357 -5.66 12.12 -11.90
C ALA A 357 -4.86 12.17 -13.22
N SER A 358 -3.98 11.19 -13.43
CA SER A 358 -3.08 11.13 -14.60
C SER A 358 -3.80 10.71 -15.87
N ARG A 359 -4.79 9.84 -15.74
CA ARG A 359 -5.51 9.20 -16.85
C ARG A 359 -6.99 9.37 -16.53
N PHE A 360 -7.73 10.16 -17.29
CA PHE A 360 -9.17 10.28 -17.10
C PHE A 360 -9.88 9.83 -18.37
N VAL A 361 -10.79 8.86 -18.24
CA VAL A 361 -11.65 8.39 -19.34
C VAL A 361 -13.00 9.11 -19.26
N THR A 362 -13.48 9.54 -20.43
CA THR A 362 -14.69 10.35 -20.69
C THR A 362 -15.71 10.44 -19.55
N ALA A 363 -15.84 11.65 -19.00
CA ALA A 363 -16.83 12.02 -17.99
C ALA A 363 -18.24 11.59 -18.40
N THR A 364 -18.86 10.75 -17.58
CA THR A 364 -20.28 10.92 -17.30
C THR A 364 -20.40 11.94 -16.18
N SER A 365 -21.35 12.86 -16.31
CA SER A 365 -21.63 13.94 -15.36
C SER A 365 -21.69 13.43 -13.91
N GLY A 366 -20.93 14.03 -13.00
CA GLY A 366 -20.95 13.72 -11.56
C GLY A 366 -19.79 12.87 -11.05
N LEU A 367 -18.84 12.47 -11.90
CA LEU A 367 -17.68 11.66 -11.52
C LEU A 367 -16.37 12.41 -11.77
N GLY A 368 -15.63 12.66 -10.70
CA GLY A 368 -14.22 13.01 -10.77
C GLY A 368 -13.72 13.65 -9.49
N GLN A 369 -13.42 12.83 -8.48
CA GLN A 369 -12.54 13.19 -7.36
C GLN A 369 -11.11 13.35 -7.90
N LEU A 370 -10.87 14.39 -8.70
CA LEU A 370 -9.61 14.65 -9.40
C LEU A 370 -8.65 15.42 -8.48
N PHE A 371 -8.51 14.91 -7.27
CA PHE A 371 -7.90 15.60 -6.14
C PHE A 371 -6.58 14.95 -5.74
N GLY A 372 -5.64 15.74 -5.23
CA GLY A 372 -4.44 15.19 -4.62
C GLY A 372 -4.79 14.40 -3.36
N ILE A 373 -5.41 15.09 -2.41
CA ILE A 373 -5.98 14.55 -1.18
C ILE A 373 -7.40 15.08 -1.03
N ASP A 374 -8.37 14.18 -0.99
CA ASP A 374 -9.77 14.50 -0.71
C ASP A 374 -10.09 14.23 0.76
N VAL A 375 -10.58 15.24 1.46
CA VAL A 375 -11.18 15.15 2.78
C VAL A 375 -12.67 15.34 2.58
N HIS A 376 -13.40 14.27 2.36
CA HIS A 376 -14.80 14.35 1.93
C HIS A 376 -15.73 14.82 3.05
N ALA A 377 -17.04 14.86 2.76
CA ALA A 377 -18.06 15.30 3.70
C ALA A 377 -18.09 14.46 5.00
N ASN A 378 -18.64 15.02 6.09
CA ASN A 378 -18.78 14.34 7.40
C ASN A 378 -17.45 13.82 8.01
N THR A 379 -16.35 14.51 7.70
CA THR A 379 -15.03 14.20 8.26
C THR A 379 -14.67 15.15 9.38
N SER A 380 -13.95 14.66 10.41
CA SER A 380 -13.55 15.53 11.53
C SER A 380 -12.20 15.21 12.17
N TYR A 381 -11.61 16.19 12.85
CA TYR A 381 -10.33 16.02 13.59
C TYR A 381 -9.20 15.51 12.69
N GLY A 382 -9.08 16.11 11.50
CA GLY A 382 -8.19 15.70 10.43
C GLY A 382 -6.93 16.56 10.36
N LYS A 383 -5.75 15.96 10.23
CA LYS A 383 -4.49 16.71 10.03
C LYS A 383 -3.71 16.21 8.83
N VAL A 384 -3.51 17.08 7.85
CA VAL A 384 -2.81 16.80 6.59
C VAL A 384 -1.57 17.67 6.50
N TYR A 385 -0.38 17.08 6.59
CA TYR A 385 0.85 17.87 6.72
C TYR A 385 2.12 17.27 6.13
N LYS A 386 3.05 18.11 5.67
CA LYS A 386 4.35 17.67 5.11
C LYS A 386 4.23 16.72 3.92
N ASN A 387 3.11 16.76 3.19
CA ASN A 387 2.97 16.00 1.96
C ASN A 387 3.54 16.79 0.78
N ILE A 388 4.10 16.06 -0.19
CA ILE A 388 4.57 16.60 -1.46
C ILE A 388 3.61 16.13 -2.54
N LEU A 389 3.05 17.08 -3.30
CA LEU A 389 2.07 16.80 -4.34
C LEU A 389 2.53 17.33 -5.71
N ALA A 390 2.20 16.58 -6.75
CA ALA A 390 2.29 16.98 -8.14
C ALA A 390 1.15 16.36 -8.93
N ALA A 391 0.44 17.16 -9.71
CA ALA A 391 -0.73 16.70 -10.44
C ALA A 391 -0.39 15.96 -11.74
N GLY A 392 -1.24 15.01 -12.08
CA GLY A 392 -1.36 14.44 -13.42
C GLY A 392 -2.22 15.32 -14.33
N GLN A 393 -2.40 14.87 -15.57
CA GLN A 393 -3.00 15.67 -16.66
C GLN A 393 -4.37 16.29 -16.34
N TYR A 394 -5.17 15.65 -15.48
CA TYR A 394 -6.55 16.04 -15.20
C TYR A 394 -6.77 16.53 -13.76
N GLY A 395 -5.71 16.72 -12.98
CA GLY A 395 -5.81 17.19 -11.60
C GLY A 395 -6.50 18.56 -11.51
N LYS A 396 -7.49 18.67 -10.63
CA LYS A 396 -8.26 19.91 -10.42
C LYS A 396 -7.85 20.65 -9.16
N GLU A 397 -7.65 19.90 -8.07
CA GLU A 397 -7.40 20.46 -6.75
C GLU A 397 -6.32 19.63 -6.06
N ALA A 398 -5.38 20.24 -5.33
CA ALA A 398 -4.44 19.46 -4.55
C ALA A 398 -5.07 18.96 -3.25
N PHE A 399 -5.91 19.80 -2.62
CA PHE A 399 -6.64 19.49 -1.41
C PHE A 399 -8.10 19.89 -1.54
N HIS A 400 -8.98 18.93 -1.30
CA HIS A 400 -10.41 19.13 -1.23
C HIS A 400 -10.91 18.97 0.21
N ILE A 401 -11.80 19.85 0.65
CA ILE A 401 -12.49 19.78 1.95
C ILE A 401 -14.00 19.76 1.67
N GLY A 402 -14.64 18.63 1.89
CA GLY A 402 -16.06 18.38 1.62
C GLY A 402 -17.00 19.05 2.63
N ASN A 403 -18.30 18.86 2.41
CA ASN A 403 -19.36 19.47 3.23
C ASN A 403 -19.36 18.98 4.69
N HIS A 404 -19.61 19.91 5.60
CA HIS A 404 -19.64 19.75 7.05
C HIS A 404 -18.38 19.16 7.66
N ALA A 405 -17.22 19.33 7.00
CA ALA A 405 -15.95 18.94 7.58
C ALA A 405 -15.60 19.86 8.77
N ASP A 406 -15.10 19.29 9.86
CA ASP A 406 -14.85 20.03 11.10
C ASP A 406 -13.46 19.74 11.67
N GLU A 407 -12.78 20.78 12.17
CA GLU A 407 -11.45 20.66 12.75
C GLU A 407 -10.43 20.02 11.79
N ILE A 408 -10.34 20.58 10.58
CA ILE A 408 -9.42 20.12 9.53
C ILE A 408 -8.21 21.07 9.43
N GLU A 409 -7.02 20.52 9.63
CA GLU A 409 -5.75 21.22 9.50
C GLU A 409 -4.99 20.77 8.24
N ILE A 410 -4.73 21.69 7.30
CA ILE A 410 -3.86 21.50 6.14
C ILE A 410 -2.61 22.36 6.33
N THR A 411 -1.49 21.74 6.72
CA THR A 411 -0.33 22.49 7.22
C THR A 411 0.99 22.01 6.66
N ASP A 412 1.93 22.91 6.33
CA ASP A 412 3.29 22.53 5.95
C ASP A 412 3.36 21.60 4.71
N ASN A 413 2.40 21.66 3.78
CA ASN A 413 2.42 20.87 2.53
C ASN A 413 3.04 21.63 1.36
N ASP A 414 3.62 20.87 0.42
CA ASP A 414 4.30 21.41 -0.76
C ASP A 414 3.63 20.92 -2.05
N LEU A 415 3.11 21.85 -2.86
CA LEU A 415 2.79 21.62 -4.27
C LEU A 415 3.98 22.06 -5.12
N ILE A 416 4.80 21.09 -5.51
CA ILE A 416 6.03 21.30 -6.30
C ILE A 416 5.77 21.39 -7.81
N GLY A 417 4.56 20.99 -8.20
CA GLY A 417 4.06 21.05 -9.55
C GLY A 417 4.27 19.81 -10.41
N GLY A 418 3.42 19.67 -11.42
CA GLY A 418 3.28 18.44 -12.22
C GLY A 418 3.32 18.67 -13.73
N ALA A 419 2.86 17.68 -14.50
CA ALA A 419 2.83 17.76 -15.97
C ALA A 419 1.92 18.88 -16.50
N VAL A 420 1.00 19.37 -15.66
CA VAL A 420 0.03 20.42 -16.00
C VAL A 420 -0.11 21.42 -14.86
N VAL A 421 -0.68 22.59 -15.19
CA VAL A 421 -1.10 23.59 -14.22
C VAL A 421 -2.47 23.19 -13.67
N ILE A 422 -2.58 22.96 -12.37
CA ILE A 422 -3.89 22.74 -11.73
C ILE A 422 -4.63 24.06 -11.47
N PRO A 423 -5.97 24.05 -11.55
CA PRO A 423 -6.80 25.20 -11.17
C PRO A 423 -6.54 25.71 -9.75
N LEU A 424 -6.57 24.82 -8.75
CA LEU A 424 -6.66 25.26 -7.37
C LEU A 424 -5.77 24.42 -6.45
N PHE A 425 -5.17 25.04 -5.44
CA PHE A 425 -4.43 24.31 -4.44
C PHE A 425 -5.35 23.77 -3.33
N ILE A 426 -6.19 24.60 -2.73
CA ILE A 426 -7.09 24.20 -1.63
C ILE A 426 -8.52 24.70 -1.88
N LYS A 427 -9.52 23.82 -1.74
CA LYS A 427 -10.95 24.16 -1.84
C LYS A 427 -11.74 23.67 -0.62
N THR A 428 -12.66 24.49 -0.13
CA THR A 428 -13.84 23.99 0.62
C THR A 428 -15.03 23.84 -0.34
N PHE A 429 -15.72 22.69 -0.35
CA PHE A 429 -16.79 22.36 -1.28
C PHE A 429 -17.97 23.35 -1.22
N ASP A 430 -18.73 23.43 -2.30
CA ASP A 430 -19.85 24.36 -2.41
C ASP A 430 -21.02 23.91 -1.51
N GLY A 431 -21.44 24.75 -0.57
CA GLY A 431 -22.35 24.37 0.52
C GLY A 431 -21.63 23.94 1.80
N SER A 432 -20.34 24.30 1.96
CA SER A 432 -19.41 23.64 2.87
C SER A 432 -19.88 23.47 4.30
N GLY A 433 -20.58 24.41 4.94
CA GLY A 433 -20.97 24.29 6.36
C GLY A 433 -19.82 23.89 7.29
N SER A 434 -18.57 24.06 6.83
CA SER A 434 -17.36 23.48 7.41
C SER A 434 -16.82 24.41 8.46
N LYS A 435 -16.23 23.86 9.51
CA LYS A 435 -15.87 24.61 10.71
C LYS A 435 -14.44 24.33 11.16
N HIS A 436 -13.85 25.30 11.84
CA HIS A 436 -12.52 25.19 12.46
C HIS A 436 -11.43 24.72 11.47
N ILE A 437 -11.39 25.37 10.30
CA ILE A 437 -10.47 25.00 9.23
C ILE A 437 -9.16 25.80 9.38
N LYS A 438 -8.02 25.11 9.29
CA LYS A 438 -6.71 25.72 9.43
C LYS A 438 -5.80 25.39 8.26
N ILE A 439 -5.37 26.43 7.54
CA ILE A 439 -4.51 26.34 6.37
C ILE A 439 -3.24 27.14 6.67
N ASN A 440 -2.13 26.49 7.06
CA ASN A 440 -0.93 27.24 7.40
C ASN A 440 0.41 26.67 6.92
N ARG A 441 1.36 27.55 6.64
CA ARG A 441 2.73 27.20 6.21
C ARG A 441 2.79 26.29 4.97
N ASN A 442 1.76 26.27 4.14
CA ASN A 442 1.78 25.53 2.88
C ASN A 442 2.51 26.33 1.80
N ARG A 443 3.13 25.63 0.84
CA ARG A 443 3.85 26.24 -0.27
C ARG A 443 3.37 25.68 -1.60
N ALA A 444 3.08 26.56 -2.56
CA ALA A 444 2.71 26.18 -3.91
C ALA A 444 3.41 27.09 -4.94
N LYS A 445 3.95 26.51 -6.03
CA LYS A 445 4.69 27.26 -7.05
C LYS A 445 4.43 26.77 -8.47
N GLY A 446 4.26 27.70 -9.41
CA GLY A 446 4.57 27.55 -10.84
C GLY A 446 3.63 26.67 -11.68
N THR A 447 2.83 25.81 -11.06
CA THR A 447 1.87 24.92 -11.74
C THR A 447 0.49 24.94 -11.08
N CYS A 448 0.17 26.03 -10.40
CA CYS A 448 -1.12 26.22 -9.76
C CYS A 448 -1.62 27.61 -10.10
N LYS A 449 -2.87 27.72 -10.59
CA LYS A 449 -3.44 29.02 -10.92
C LYS A 449 -3.74 29.80 -9.65
N SER A 450 -4.43 29.17 -8.70
CA SER A 450 -4.91 29.86 -7.50
C SER A 450 -4.70 29.07 -6.22
N PHE A 451 -4.49 29.78 -5.11
CA PHE A 451 -4.11 29.14 -3.86
C PHE A 451 -5.33 28.58 -3.09
N ALA A 452 -6.32 29.40 -2.72
CA ALA A 452 -7.46 28.90 -1.95
C ALA A 452 -8.80 29.46 -2.40
N GLN A 453 -9.84 28.62 -2.36
CA GLN A 453 -11.25 29.02 -2.41
C GLN A 453 -11.94 28.56 -1.13
N ILE A 454 -12.57 29.50 -0.43
CA ILE A 454 -13.33 29.23 0.80
C ILE A 454 -14.79 29.66 0.60
N ALA A 455 -15.72 28.75 0.84
CA ALA A 455 -17.14 28.96 0.62
C ALA A 455 -17.96 28.51 1.83
N MET A 456 -18.77 29.41 2.40
CA MET A 456 -19.77 29.11 3.44
C MET A 456 -19.19 28.35 4.65
N SER A 457 -18.08 28.85 5.22
CA SER A 457 -17.34 28.20 6.31
C SER A 457 -17.21 29.10 7.54
N GLU A 458 -17.07 28.49 8.72
CA GLU A 458 -16.88 29.18 10.00
C GLU A 458 -15.49 28.87 10.59
N ASP A 459 -14.90 29.83 11.29
CA ASP A 459 -13.63 29.66 12.02
C ASP A 459 -12.48 29.21 11.11
N VAL A 460 -12.23 29.97 10.04
CA VAL A 460 -11.20 29.66 9.04
C VAL A 460 -9.92 30.47 9.28
N TYR A 461 -8.79 29.78 9.43
CA TYR A 461 -7.48 30.37 9.71
C TYR A 461 -6.48 30.07 8.59
N ILE A 462 -6.15 31.08 7.79
CA ILE A 462 -5.19 30.99 6.68
C ILE A 462 -3.95 31.81 7.02
N SER A 463 -2.81 31.17 7.31
CA SER A 463 -1.63 31.89 7.77
C SER A 463 -0.29 31.36 7.31
N GLU A 464 0.69 32.26 7.14
CA GLU A 464 2.10 31.89 6.89
C GLU A 464 2.30 31.07 5.60
N ASN A 465 1.36 31.09 4.66
CA ASN A 465 1.48 30.36 3.40
C ASN A 465 2.34 31.13 2.39
N ILE A 466 2.99 30.39 1.50
CA ILE A 466 3.81 30.96 0.41
C ILE A 466 3.25 30.49 -0.93
N PHE A 467 2.82 31.41 -1.77
CA PHE A 467 2.24 31.11 -3.07
C PHE A 467 2.89 31.88 -4.21
N SER A 468 3.25 31.17 -5.28
CA SER A 468 3.57 31.75 -6.57
C SER A 468 2.54 31.29 -7.59
N GLY A 469 1.64 32.20 -7.97
CA GLY A 469 0.70 31.97 -9.05
C GLY A 469 1.40 31.80 -10.39
N ASN A 470 0.70 31.24 -11.36
CA ASN A 470 1.23 31.06 -12.71
C ASN A 470 1.07 32.29 -13.62
N SER A 471 0.67 33.43 -13.08
CA SER A 471 0.35 34.67 -13.82
C SER A 471 -0.79 34.53 -14.85
N SER A 472 -1.66 33.52 -14.74
CA SER A 472 -2.85 33.43 -15.58
C SER A 472 -3.91 34.46 -15.17
N ALA A 473 -4.82 34.78 -16.09
CA ALA A 473 -5.86 35.79 -15.89
C ALA A 473 -6.82 35.46 -14.72
N ASP A 474 -6.92 34.18 -14.34
CA ASP A 474 -7.78 33.69 -13.27
C ASP A 474 -6.97 33.34 -12.00
N SER A 475 -5.72 33.80 -11.93
CA SER A 475 -4.82 33.52 -10.80
C SER A 475 -5.09 34.44 -9.62
N TYR A 476 -5.48 33.86 -8.49
CA TYR A 476 -5.69 34.57 -7.23
C TYR A 476 -5.07 33.84 -6.03
N PHE A 477 -4.75 34.59 -4.97
CA PHE A 477 -4.31 33.95 -3.72
C PHE A 477 -5.49 33.39 -2.93
N LEU A 478 -6.56 34.16 -2.75
CA LEU A 478 -7.73 33.70 -2.01
C LEU A 478 -9.00 34.22 -2.66
N SER A 479 -10.00 33.35 -2.82
CA SER A 479 -11.38 33.73 -3.12
C SER A 479 -12.29 33.30 -1.96
N VAL A 480 -13.11 34.22 -1.45
CA VAL A 480 -14.08 33.97 -0.37
C VAL A 480 -15.48 34.20 -0.90
N ALA A 481 -16.36 33.21 -0.73
CA ALA A 481 -17.73 33.30 -1.19
C ALA A 481 -18.80 32.75 -0.25
N THR A 482 -20.04 33.20 -0.47
CA THR A 482 -21.25 32.82 0.28
C THR A 482 -22.39 32.38 -0.64
N THR A 483 -22.09 32.15 -1.92
CA THR A 483 -23.07 31.89 -2.99
C THR A 483 -23.03 30.40 -3.37
N LEU A 484 -24.18 29.72 -3.39
CA LEU A 484 -24.27 28.37 -3.97
C LEU A 484 -24.00 28.43 -5.48
N GLY A 485 -23.24 27.45 -5.99
CA GLY A 485 -22.95 27.32 -7.43
C GLY A 485 -21.76 28.12 -7.93
N LEU A 486 -20.88 28.60 -7.06
CA LEU A 486 -19.56 29.10 -7.44
C LEU A 486 -18.63 27.93 -7.78
N ASN A 487 -18.99 27.20 -8.83
CA ASN A 487 -18.00 26.51 -9.65
C ASN A 487 -17.24 27.59 -10.41
N VAL A 488 -16.36 28.29 -9.70
CA VAL A 488 -15.49 29.33 -10.23
C VAL A 488 -14.35 28.62 -10.94
N ASP A 489 -14.69 27.95 -12.04
CA ASP A 489 -13.95 28.18 -13.27
C ASP A 489 -14.27 29.63 -13.67
N TYR A 490 -13.76 30.61 -12.91
CA TYR A 490 -13.62 31.97 -13.42
C TYR A 490 -12.74 31.79 -14.64
N ASN A 491 -13.34 31.82 -15.82
CA ASN A 491 -12.61 31.88 -17.05
C ASN A 491 -12.87 33.30 -17.52
N ARG A 492 -11.96 34.24 -17.19
CA ARG A 492 -12.01 35.63 -17.68
C ARG A 492 -12.15 35.72 -19.20
N SER A 493 -11.92 34.63 -19.95
CA SER A 493 -11.99 34.57 -21.39
C SER A 493 -13.41 34.49 -21.99
N SER A 494 -14.45 34.17 -21.23
CA SER A 494 -15.83 34.19 -21.76
C SER A 494 -16.60 35.37 -21.19
N ASN A 495 -16.85 36.37 -22.04
CA ASN A 495 -17.69 37.56 -21.77
C ASN A 495 -19.18 37.23 -21.51
N THR A 496 -19.48 36.12 -20.84
CA THR A 496 -20.80 35.71 -20.41
C THR A 496 -20.80 35.66 -18.88
N THR A 497 -21.02 36.81 -18.25
CA THR A 497 -21.42 36.89 -16.84
C THR A 497 -22.84 36.35 -16.70
N ASN A 498 -23.00 35.02 -16.76
CA ASN A 498 -24.22 34.35 -16.34
C ASN A 498 -23.96 33.74 -14.97
N PHE A 499 -24.12 34.57 -13.93
CA PHE A 499 -24.35 34.06 -12.58
C PHE A 499 -25.68 33.32 -12.60
N ILE A 500 -25.66 32.00 -12.78
CA ILE A 500 -26.84 31.19 -12.46
C ILE A 500 -26.92 31.12 -10.94
N LYS A 501 -27.61 32.10 -10.36
CA LYS A 501 -28.05 32.06 -8.96
C LYS A 501 -29.13 30.99 -8.84
N SER A 502 -28.84 29.91 -8.12
CA SER A 502 -29.89 28.99 -7.66
C SER A 502 -29.55 28.48 -6.27
N GLY A 503 -30.39 28.81 -5.29
CA GLY A 503 -30.40 28.22 -3.95
C GLY A 503 -29.67 29.04 -2.88
N ASP A 504 -30.14 28.90 -1.64
CA ASP A 504 -29.98 29.75 -0.45
C ASP A 504 -28.57 30.31 -0.12
N ALA A 505 -28.54 31.55 0.38
CA ALA A 505 -27.35 32.17 0.96
C ALA A 505 -26.89 31.42 2.22
N GLY A 506 -25.58 31.30 2.43
CA GLY A 506 -25.00 30.78 3.67
C GLY A 506 -23.88 31.69 4.17
N ASP A 507 -23.64 31.71 5.47
CA ASP A 507 -22.74 32.68 6.09
C ASP A 507 -21.30 32.15 6.16
N THR A 508 -20.34 33.07 6.06
CA THR A 508 -18.92 32.82 6.38
C THR A 508 -18.52 33.72 7.54
N SER A 509 -17.94 33.17 8.60
CA SER A 509 -17.65 33.94 9.83
C SER A 509 -16.28 33.61 10.44
N ASN A 510 -15.72 34.58 11.17
CA ASN A 510 -14.46 34.48 11.91
C ASN A 510 -13.29 33.99 11.04
N MET A 511 -13.14 34.60 9.86
CA MET A 511 -12.05 34.29 8.94
C MET A 511 -10.81 35.15 9.25
N LYS A 512 -9.65 34.49 9.41
CA LYS A 512 -8.37 35.15 9.64
C LYS A 512 -7.36 34.78 8.56
N VAL A 513 -6.98 35.75 7.74
CA VAL A 513 -5.99 35.61 6.66
C VAL A 513 -4.77 36.44 6.99
N THR A 514 -3.72 35.83 7.54
CA THR A 514 -2.62 36.59 8.16
C THR A 514 -1.22 36.15 7.74
N ASN A 515 -0.33 37.11 7.54
CA ASN A 515 1.10 36.86 7.31
C ASN A 515 1.40 35.92 6.12
N ASN A 516 0.57 35.94 5.08
CA ASN A 516 0.80 35.15 3.87
C ASN A 516 1.65 35.93 2.86
N ASN A 517 2.47 35.22 2.09
CA ASN A 517 3.29 35.79 1.02
C ASN A 517 2.84 35.21 -0.33
N ALA A 518 2.22 36.04 -1.15
CA ALA A 518 1.69 35.63 -2.43
C ALA A 518 2.19 36.55 -3.54
N TYR A 519 2.68 35.97 -4.63
CA TYR A 519 3.27 36.69 -5.76
C TYR A 519 2.85 36.08 -7.09
N THR A 520 3.05 36.83 -8.18
CA THR A 520 2.71 36.45 -9.56
C THR A 520 1.22 36.15 -9.77
N LEU A 521 0.37 37.03 -9.23
CA LEU A 521 -1.09 36.90 -9.21
C LEU A 521 -1.78 37.93 -10.08
N GLU A 522 -2.90 37.59 -10.69
CA GLU A 522 -3.74 38.57 -11.39
C GLU A 522 -4.74 39.28 -10.46
N SER A 523 -5.16 38.62 -9.39
CA SER A 523 -5.83 39.23 -8.23
C SER A 523 -5.14 38.77 -6.95
N GLY A 524 -4.97 39.61 -5.94
CA GLY A 524 -4.46 39.18 -4.65
C GLY A 524 -5.54 38.39 -3.88
N ILE A 525 -6.42 39.11 -3.21
CA ILE A 525 -7.55 38.53 -2.46
C ILE A 525 -8.87 38.96 -3.11
N GLU A 526 -9.77 38.03 -3.34
CA GLU A 526 -11.11 38.26 -3.88
C GLU A 526 -12.15 37.92 -2.81
N ILE A 527 -13.06 38.87 -2.54
CA ILE A 527 -14.19 38.68 -1.65
C ILE A 527 -15.45 38.93 -2.46
N VAL A 528 -16.25 37.87 -2.65
CA VAL A 528 -17.50 37.90 -3.42
C VAL A 528 -18.61 37.35 -2.56
N THR A 529 -19.45 38.22 -2.00
CA THR A 529 -20.52 37.80 -1.08
C THR A 529 -21.92 38.14 -1.61
N SER A 530 -22.85 37.24 -1.35
CA SER A 530 -24.30 37.42 -1.46
C SER A 530 -25.06 37.09 -0.17
N GLY A 531 -24.34 36.71 0.89
CA GLY A 531 -24.83 36.40 2.25
C GLY A 531 -24.08 37.23 3.29
N LEU A 532 -24.08 36.82 4.57
CA LEU A 532 -23.31 37.51 5.60
C LEU A 532 -21.86 37.00 5.63
N LEU A 533 -20.92 37.93 5.52
CA LEU A 533 -19.51 37.73 5.81
C LEU A 533 -19.15 38.54 7.06
N SER A 534 -18.80 37.88 8.17
CA SER A 534 -18.60 38.56 9.46
C SER A 534 -17.27 38.23 10.13
N GLU A 535 -16.73 39.18 10.89
CA GLU A 535 -15.50 39.02 11.68
C GLU A 535 -14.28 38.63 10.82
N VAL A 536 -14.09 39.34 9.71
CA VAL A 536 -13.03 39.04 8.74
C VAL A 536 -11.79 39.89 8.98
N ILE A 537 -10.69 39.22 9.31
CA ILE A 537 -9.40 39.86 9.56
C ILE A 537 -8.40 39.37 8.52
N MET A 538 -7.98 40.25 7.61
CA MET A 538 -6.96 39.98 6.61
C MET A 538 -5.80 40.94 6.79
N THR A 539 -4.74 40.56 7.49
CA THR A 539 -3.68 41.51 7.91
C THR A 539 -2.28 40.95 7.74
N GLY A 540 -1.30 41.83 7.50
CA GLY A 540 0.11 41.43 7.38
C GLY A 540 0.45 40.59 6.15
N ASN A 541 -0.45 40.49 5.15
CA ASN A 541 -0.18 39.73 3.93
C ASN A 541 0.66 40.58 2.95
N SER A 542 1.57 39.93 2.23
CA SER A 542 2.33 40.51 1.13
C SER A 542 1.76 39.99 -0.20
N LEU A 543 1.14 40.88 -0.97
CA LEU A 543 0.45 40.55 -2.23
C LEU A 543 1.15 41.28 -3.39
N LEU A 544 1.94 40.54 -4.16
CA LEU A 544 2.68 41.06 -5.32
C LEU A 544 1.93 40.68 -6.61
N CYS A 545 1.04 41.57 -7.04
CA CYS A 545 0.28 41.45 -8.29
C CYS A 545 0.90 42.38 -9.37
N PRO A 546 1.03 41.98 -10.66
CA PRO A 546 1.53 42.86 -11.73
C PRO A 546 0.82 44.22 -11.83
N ALA A 547 1.44 45.16 -12.55
CA ALA A 547 0.98 46.55 -12.66
C ALA A 547 -0.31 46.76 -13.47
N SER A 548 -1.01 45.70 -13.87
CA SER A 548 -2.35 45.72 -14.47
C SER A 548 -3.40 45.05 -13.59
N SER A 549 -3.00 44.56 -12.43
CA SER A 549 -3.74 43.59 -11.63
C SER A 549 -4.39 44.24 -10.40
N ILE A 550 -5.23 43.47 -9.69
CA ILE A 550 -5.96 43.93 -8.51
C ILE A 550 -5.31 43.37 -7.24
N GLY A 551 -5.11 44.21 -6.22
CA GLY A 551 -4.62 43.77 -4.90
C GLY A 551 -5.70 43.04 -4.11
N ILE A 552 -6.80 43.74 -3.81
CA ILE A 552 -7.97 43.20 -3.12
C ILE A 552 -9.21 43.55 -3.94
N TYR A 553 -10.00 42.56 -4.33
CA TYR A 553 -11.27 42.70 -5.04
C TYR A 553 -12.44 42.50 -4.08
N LEU A 554 -13.42 43.40 -4.12
CA LEU A 554 -14.63 43.35 -3.30
C LEU A 554 -15.89 43.42 -4.17
N GLU A 555 -16.79 42.45 -4.01
CA GLU A 555 -18.10 42.42 -4.64
C GLU A 555 -19.18 41.94 -3.65
N ILE A 556 -20.18 42.78 -3.41
CA ILE A 556 -21.32 42.50 -2.54
C ILE A 556 -22.59 42.54 -3.40
N THR A 557 -23.22 41.40 -3.64
CA THR A 557 -24.42 41.31 -4.49
C THR A 557 -25.67 40.98 -3.67
N ALA A 558 -26.86 41.32 -4.20
CA ALA A 558 -28.14 41.08 -3.51
C ALA A 558 -28.16 41.66 -2.08
N ASP A 559 -28.72 40.91 -1.11
CA ASP A 559 -28.84 41.31 0.31
C ASP A 559 -27.59 40.96 1.14
N GLY A 560 -26.46 40.67 0.49
CA GLY A 560 -25.21 40.34 1.18
C GLY A 560 -24.68 41.49 2.05
N ALA A 561 -23.94 41.14 3.10
CA ALA A 561 -23.33 42.09 4.02
C ALA A 561 -21.93 41.68 4.45
N ILE A 562 -21.05 42.66 4.66
CA ILE A 562 -19.73 42.47 5.27
C ILE A 562 -19.65 43.27 6.56
N THR A 563 -19.33 42.60 7.67
CA THR A 563 -19.21 43.23 8.99
C THR A 563 -17.84 42.97 9.62
N ASN A 564 -17.28 43.98 10.29
CA ASN A 564 -15.99 43.91 10.99
C ASN A 564 -14.82 43.45 10.10
N LEU A 565 -14.71 44.02 8.89
CA LEU A 565 -13.62 43.79 7.96
C LEU A 565 -12.38 44.59 8.37
N ASN A 566 -11.26 43.90 8.58
CA ASN A 566 -9.96 44.51 8.89
C ASN A 566 -8.92 44.10 7.85
N LEU A 567 -8.47 45.06 7.04
CA LEU A 567 -7.47 44.90 5.99
C LEU A 567 -6.12 45.56 6.32
N ARG A 568 -5.90 45.96 7.57
CA ARG A 568 -4.75 46.77 7.95
C ARG A 568 -3.42 46.00 7.80
N GLY A 569 -2.39 46.72 7.34
CA GLY A 569 -1.01 46.22 7.34
C GLY A 569 -0.67 45.25 6.20
N ASN A 570 -1.55 45.08 5.22
CA ASN A 570 -1.19 44.39 3.98
C ASN A 570 -0.25 45.24 3.13
N ILE A 571 0.67 44.58 2.43
CA ILE A 571 1.68 45.18 1.55
C ILE A 571 1.31 44.84 0.10
N ILE A 572 0.94 45.85 -0.70
CA ILE A 572 0.48 45.71 -2.09
C ILE A 572 1.20 46.76 -2.97
N PRO A 573 2.47 46.50 -3.38
CA PRO A 573 3.34 47.57 -3.86
C PRO A 573 3.14 47.95 -5.33
N ILE A 574 2.60 47.06 -6.17
CA ILE A 574 2.64 47.18 -7.64
C ILE A 574 1.28 47.10 -8.36
N ALA A 575 0.20 46.68 -7.69
CA ALA A 575 -1.13 46.57 -8.31
C ALA A 575 -1.71 47.95 -8.68
N THR A 576 -2.40 48.06 -9.83
CA THR A 576 -3.09 49.29 -10.26
C THR A 576 -4.14 49.71 -9.25
N ASN A 577 -4.99 48.75 -8.87
CA ASN A 577 -6.04 48.94 -7.89
C ASN A 577 -5.68 48.11 -6.67
N LYS A 578 -5.16 48.75 -5.62
CA LYS A 578 -4.82 48.04 -4.38
C LYS A 578 -6.06 47.48 -3.70
N ILE A 579 -7.15 48.24 -3.74
CA ILE A 579 -8.49 47.80 -3.40
C ILE A 579 -9.38 48.20 -4.58
N TYR A 580 -10.10 47.25 -5.15
CA TYR A 580 -11.06 47.43 -6.22
C TYR A 580 -12.45 47.00 -5.75
N VAL A 581 -13.43 47.83 -6.03
CA VAL A 581 -14.84 47.56 -5.75
C VAL A 581 -15.56 47.33 -7.07
N SER A 582 -16.25 46.20 -7.19
CA SER A 582 -17.00 45.87 -8.40
C SER A 582 -18.17 46.85 -8.63
N PRO A 583 -18.37 47.37 -9.86
CA PRO A 583 -19.56 48.14 -10.23
C PRO A 583 -20.87 47.35 -10.09
N SER A 584 -20.78 46.02 -10.10
CA SER A 584 -21.93 45.11 -9.93
C SER A 584 -22.37 44.96 -8.48
N ALA A 585 -21.65 45.56 -7.54
CA ALA A 585 -21.99 45.48 -6.13
C ALA A 585 -23.19 46.37 -5.79
N THR A 586 -24.26 45.75 -5.29
CA THR A 586 -25.56 46.39 -5.00
C THR A 586 -25.83 46.62 -3.52
N GLY A 587 -25.03 46.03 -2.62
CA GLY A 587 -25.27 46.01 -1.17
C GLY A 587 -24.39 46.95 -0.33
N TRP A 588 -23.81 48.01 -0.89
CA TRP A 588 -22.79 48.82 -0.19
C TRP A 588 -23.26 49.51 1.10
N ASP A 589 -24.55 49.82 1.22
CA ASP A 589 -25.14 50.39 2.43
C ASP A 589 -25.05 49.44 3.65
N THR A 590 -24.66 48.16 3.44
CA THR A 590 -24.53 47.14 4.48
C THR A 590 -23.11 46.97 5.02
N LEU A 591 -22.13 47.77 4.55
CA LEU A 591 -20.79 47.85 5.13
C LEU A 591 -20.83 48.55 6.49
N THR A 592 -21.27 47.84 7.53
CA THR A 592 -21.51 48.41 8.86
C THR A 592 -20.35 48.14 9.83
N ARG A 593 -20.11 49.09 10.75
CA ARG A 593 -19.12 49.01 11.86
C ARG A 593 -17.63 48.98 11.49
N ASN A 594 -17.26 49.40 10.28
CA ASN A 594 -15.86 49.53 9.89
C ASN A 594 -15.34 50.95 10.10
N THR A 595 -14.16 51.10 10.71
CA THR A 595 -13.47 52.39 10.86
C THR A 595 -12.46 52.59 9.74
N ARG A 596 -12.20 53.86 9.36
CA ARG A 596 -11.19 54.23 8.34
C ARG A 596 -9.81 53.61 8.60
N SER A 597 -9.42 53.44 9.87
CA SER A 597 -8.15 52.82 10.27
C SER A 597 -8.08 51.31 10.07
N GLN A 598 -9.21 50.62 9.93
CA GLN A 598 -9.28 49.17 9.70
C GLN A 598 -9.12 48.81 8.22
N ILE A 599 -9.41 49.71 7.29
CA ILE A 599 -9.40 49.44 5.83
C ILE A 599 -8.15 50.02 5.12
N SER A 600 -7.35 50.84 5.81
CA SER A 600 -6.15 51.45 5.20
C SER A 600 -5.07 50.42 4.85
N VAL A 601 -4.67 50.36 3.57
CA VAL A 601 -3.49 49.63 3.07
C VAL A 601 -2.33 50.60 2.81
N ALA A 602 -1.08 50.20 3.10
CA ALA A 602 0.07 51.11 3.11
C ALA A 602 1.09 50.88 1.96
N TYR A 603 1.53 52.02 1.41
CA TYR A 603 2.65 52.36 0.53
C TYR A 603 2.58 52.24 -1.02
N ASN A 604 2.94 53.38 -1.63
CA ASN A 604 2.99 53.87 -3.02
C ASN A 604 1.68 54.28 -3.72
N GLY A 605 1.16 55.45 -3.32
CA GLY A 605 0.52 56.46 -4.20
C GLY A 605 -0.90 56.23 -4.70
N MET A 606 -1.92 56.64 -3.92
CA MET A 606 -3.37 56.73 -4.21
C MET A 606 -4.06 55.39 -4.60
N GLN A 607 -5.20 54.99 -4.03
CA GLN A 607 -6.42 55.77 -3.77
C GLN A 607 -6.93 55.59 -2.32
N LEU A 608 -7.29 56.72 -1.71
CA LEU A 608 -7.95 56.83 -0.40
C LEU A 608 -9.42 56.41 -0.54
N PHE A 609 -9.93 55.63 0.41
CA PHE A 609 -11.37 55.58 0.70
C PHE A 609 -11.85 56.96 1.19
N GLU A 610 -12.86 57.52 0.53
CA GLU A 610 -13.87 58.35 1.19
C GLU A 610 -15.05 57.42 1.54
N LEU A 611 -15.23 57.13 2.83
CA LEU A 611 -16.46 56.53 3.34
C LEU A 611 -17.41 57.69 3.67
N SER A 612 -18.48 57.85 2.88
CA SER A 612 -19.53 58.82 3.15
C SER A 612 -20.31 58.40 4.40
N THR A 613 -20.35 59.28 5.41
CA THR A 613 -21.33 59.16 6.49
C THR A 613 -22.64 59.86 6.18
N ASN A 614 -22.81 60.44 4.99
CA ASN A 614 -24.08 61.00 4.51
C ASN A 614 -23.94 61.32 3.02
N SER A 615 -24.98 60.98 2.25
CA SER A 615 -25.35 61.50 0.92
C SER A 615 -24.26 62.18 0.06
N ASN A 616 -23.99 61.55 -1.08
CA ASN A 616 -23.16 61.98 -2.22
C ASN A 616 -21.65 61.81 -2.04
N ILE A 617 -21.05 60.95 -2.85
CA ILE A 617 -19.96 61.29 -3.79
C ILE A 617 -19.65 60.06 -4.65
N GLN A 618 -19.81 60.24 -5.97
CA GLN A 618 -19.21 59.43 -7.03
C GLN A 618 -17.74 59.81 -7.15
N TYR A 619 -16.85 58.86 -7.47
CA TYR A 619 -15.65 59.22 -8.22
C TYR A 619 -15.54 58.44 -9.52
N LEU A 620 -15.50 59.26 -10.58
CA LEU A 620 -15.50 58.97 -11.99
C LEU A 620 -14.23 58.25 -12.45
N ASN A 621 -14.44 57.38 -13.44
CA ASN A 621 -13.41 56.93 -14.37
C ASN A 621 -12.63 58.10 -14.97
N ASN A 622 -11.32 57.90 -15.12
CA ASN A 622 -10.37 58.62 -15.97
C ASN A 622 -10.97 59.54 -17.05
N GLY A 623 -10.81 60.85 -16.85
CA GLY A 623 -10.98 61.88 -17.87
C GLY A 623 -10.43 63.21 -17.36
N TRP A 624 -9.44 63.77 -18.05
CA TRP A 624 -8.82 65.06 -17.71
C TRP A 624 -9.86 66.19 -17.71
N LEU A 625 -9.81 67.02 -16.66
CA LEU A 625 -9.87 68.49 -16.74
C LEU A 625 -8.85 69.07 -15.76
#